data_AF-A0A380MJK9-F1
#
_entry.id   AF-A0A380MJK9-F1
#
_cell.length_a   1.000
_cell.length_b   1.000
_cell.length_c   1.000
_cell.angle_alpha   90.00
_cell.angle_beta   90.00
_cell.angle_gamma   90.00
#
_symmetry.space_group_name_H-M   'P 1'
#
loop_
_entity.id
_entity.type
_entity.pdbx_description
1 polymer ?
#
loop_
_entity_poly.entity_id
_entity_poly.type
_entity_poly.pdbx_seq_one_letter_code
_entity_poly.pdbx_strand_id
1 'polypeptide(L)'
;MNPAYFAVCPPEEIMQTLVHEMAHLWQYHFGKPGRRGYHNKEWADKMESIGLMPSSTGKPGGARTGDSMADYAIEGGQFMDEYNKLMKDDFRISWMDRFPARDRLLEAIASGNADQFAGDLEAMGIEVGEDGELTIKNENKSNRIKYTCSMCETNIWGKPDLNVMCGDCNVAFEVAN
;
A
#
# COMPACT_ATOMS: atom_id res chain seq x y z
N MET A 1 6.56 4.80 -3.05
CA MET A 1 5.80 3.58 -2.75
C MET A 1 4.34 3.91 -2.51
N ASN A 2 3.40 3.21 -3.15
CA ASN A 2 1.96 3.43 -2.97
C ASN A 2 1.39 2.38 -1.99
N PRO A 3 0.88 2.79 -0.82
CA PRO A 3 0.41 1.85 0.21
C PRO A 3 -0.88 1.10 -0.15
N ALA A 4 -1.59 1.50 -1.21
CA ALA A 4 -2.75 0.77 -1.71
C ALA A 4 -2.40 -0.64 -2.21
N TYR A 5 -1.13 -0.91 -2.48
CA TYR A 5 -0.66 -2.22 -2.94
C TYR A 5 -0.23 -3.13 -1.78
N PHE A 6 -0.04 -2.60 -0.57
CA PHE A 6 0.65 -3.34 0.50
C PHE A 6 -0.16 -4.52 1.04
N ALA A 7 -1.48 -4.46 0.95
CA ALA A 7 -2.38 -5.52 1.38
C ALA A 7 -2.70 -6.57 0.29
N VAL A 8 -2.34 -6.29 -0.96
CA VAL A 8 -2.82 -7.05 -2.13
C VAL A 8 -1.70 -7.46 -3.09
N CYS A 9 -0.45 -7.16 -2.72
CA CYS A 9 0.74 -7.60 -3.42
C CYS A 9 1.62 -8.38 -2.45
N PRO A 10 2.28 -9.47 -2.90
CA PRO A 10 3.25 -10.17 -2.08
C PRO A 10 4.35 -9.23 -1.56
N PRO A 11 4.86 -9.43 -0.32
CA PRO A 11 5.96 -8.63 0.21
C PRO A 11 7.18 -8.56 -0.71
N GLU A 12 7.46 -9.64 -1.45
CA GLU A 12 8.54 -9.69 -2.44
C GLU A 12 8.39 -8.60 -3.52
N GLU A 13 7.20 -8.47 -4.14
CA GLU A 13 6.94 -7.46 -5.17
C GLU A 13 7.03 -6.03 -4.61
N ILE A 14 6.61 -5.83 -3.35
CA ILE A 14 6.71 -4.55 -2.67
C ILE A 14 8.18 -4.19 -2.44
N MET A 15 8.98 -5.14 -1.96
CA MET A 15 10.42 -4.95 -1.73
C MET A 15 11.18 -4.77 -3.03
N GLN A 16 10.82 -5.49 -4.09
CA GLN A 16 11.36 -5.32 -5.42
C GLN A 16 11.14 -3.88 -5.92
N THR A 17 9.91 -3.37 -5.83
CA THR A 17 9.59 -1.99 -6.20
C THR A 17 10.37 -0.98 -5.34
N LEU A 18 10.51 -1.22 -4.04
CA LEU A 18 11.33 -0.36 -3.17
C LEU A 18 12.78 -0.30 -3.65
N VAL A 19 13.38 -1.45 -3.97
CA VAL A 19 14.78 -1.55 -4.40
C VAL A 19 14.98 -0.93 -5.79
N HIS A 20 14.01 -1.07 -6.69
CA HIS A 20 13.97 -0.36 -7.98
C HIS A 20 14.09 1.16 -7.78
N GLU A 21 13.24 1.74 -6.93
CA GLU A 21 13.26 3.17 -6.64
C GLU A 21 14.56 3.60 -5.93
N MET A 22 15.14 2.73 -5.09
CA MET A 22 16.45 2.96 -4.49
C MET A 22 17.57 2.99 -5.54
N ALA A 23 17.48 2.23 -6.63
CA ALA A 23 18.45 2.29 -7.74
C ALA A 23 18.36 3.64 -8.47
N HIS A 24 17.17 4.21 -8.62
CA HIS A 24 17.02 5.59 -9.11
C HIS A 24 17.68 6.62 -8.18
N LEU A 25 17.43 6.51 -6.87
CA LEU A 25 18.04 7.40 -5.88
C LEU A 25 19.57 7.28 -5.87
N TRP A 26 20.10 6.06 -5.97
CA TRP A 26 21.53 5.82 -6.11
C TRP A 26 22.09 6.51 -7.36
N GLN A 27 21.44 6.35 -8.51
CA GLN A 27 21.92 6.96 -9.75
C GLN A 27 21.89 8.48 -9.66
N TYR A 28 20.86 9.06 -9.04
CA TYR A 28 20.78 10.50 -8.82
C TYR A 28 21.96 11.04 -8.00
N HIS A 29 22.39 10.31 -6.96
CA HIS A 29 23.46 10.76 -6.06
C HIS A 29 24.87 10.45 -6.57
N PHE A 30 25.06 9.31 -7.23
CA PHE A 30 26.40 8.77 -7.54
C PHE A 30 26.65 8.51 -9.03
N GLY A 31 25.61 8.57 -9.85
CA GLY A 31 25.66 8.25 -11.27
C GLY A 31 25.37 9.45 -12.17
N LYS A 32 24.97 9.13 -13.39
CA LYS A 32 24.60 10.07 -14.46
C LYS A 32 23.25 9.65 -15.03
N PRO A 33 22.14 10.11 -14.42
CA PRO A 33 20.81 9.84 -14.95
C PRO A 33 20.69 10.39 -16.38
N GLY A 34 19.95 9.67 -17.21
CA GLY A 34 19.66 10.08 -18.58
C GLY A 34 18.62 11.19 -18.66
N ARG A 35 17.97 11.29 -19.82
CA ARG A 35 16.76 12.13 -19.96
C ARG A 35 15.68 11.67 -18.98
N ARG A 36 14.80 12.59 -18.58
CA ARG A 36 13.69 12.31 -17.65
C ARG A 36 12.90 11.07 -18.08
N GLY A 37 12.71 10.14 -17.14
CA GLY A 37 11.96 8.89 -17.32
C GLY A 37 12.73 7.77 -18.03
N TYR A 38 13.88 8.06 -18.64
CA TYR A 38 14.62 7.03 -19.39
C TYR A 38 15.60 6.27 -18.48
N HIS A 39 15.40 4.97 -18.41
CA HIS A 39 16.24 4.00 -17.73
C HIS A 39 17.42 3.66 -18.61
N ASN A 40 18.57 4.28 -18.34
CA ASN A 40 19.78 4.10 -19.14
C ASN A 40 20.57 2.86 -18.70
N LYS A 41 21.68 2.60 -19.40
CA LYS A 41 22.54 1.45 -19.14
C LYS A 41 23.15 1.44 -17.72
N GLU A 42 23.51 2.61 -17.17
CA GLU A 42 24.12 2.67 -15.84
C GLU A 42 23.12 2.28 -14.73
N TRP A 43 21.86 2.73 -14.85
CA TRP A 43 20.80 2.26 -13.96
C TRP A 43 20.55 0.76 -14.13
N ALA A 44 20.55 0.25 -15.37
CA ALA A 44 20.34 -1.17 -15.62
C ALA A 44 21.46 -2.05 -15.05
N ASP A 45 22.72 -1.63 -15.24
CA ASP A 45 23.89 -2.29 -14.66
C ASP A 45 23.83 -2.27 -13.12
N LYS A 46 23.30 -1.19 -12.51
CA LYS A 46 23.07 -1.13 -11.06
C LYS A 46 22.01 -2.12 -10.60
N MET A 47 20.85 -2.17 -11.27
CA MET A 47 19.77 -3.11 -10.96
C MET A 47 20.29 -4.56 -10.98
N GLU A 48 21.02 -4.94 -12.02
CA GLU A 48 21.60 -6.29 -12.11
C GLU A 48 22.60 -6.56 -10.99
N SER A 49 23.42 -5.58 -10.63
CA SER A 49 24.39 -5.73 -9.53
C SER A 49 23.74 -5.99 -8.17
N ILE A 50 22.49 -5.55 -7.97
CA ILE A 50 21.73 -5.77 -6.73
C ILE A 50 20.76 -6.96 -6.85
N GLY A 51 20.82 -7.72 -7.93
CA GLY A 51 20.03 -8.94 -8.13
C GLY A 51 18.64 -8.74 -8.74
N LEU A 52 18.36 -7.58 -9.35
CA LEU A 52 17.13 -7.33 -10.11
C LEU A 52 17.45 -7.18 -11.60
N MET A 53 16.77 -7.92 -12.48
CA MET A 53 16.96 -7.79 -13.92
C MET A 53 15.93 -6.83 -14.51
N PRO A 54 16.34 -5.66 -15.05
CA PRO A 54 15.45 -4.80 -15.77
C PRO A 54 14.93 -5.45 -17.05
N SER A 55 13.64 -5.26 -17.32
CA SER A 55 13.00 -5.77 -18.52
C SER A 55 11.85 -4.86 -18.97
N SER A 56 11.86 -4.49 -20.25
CA SER A 56 10.77 -3.75 -20.89
C SER A 56 9.44 -4.52 -20.92
N THR A 57 9.45 -5.82 -20.60
CA THR A 57 8.27 -6.69 -20.54
C THR A 57 8.01 -7.23 -19.14
N GLY A 58 8.88 -6.93 -18.17
CA GLY A 58 8.88 -7.55 -16.83
C GLY A 58 9.24 -9.03 -16.83
N LYS A 59 9.70 -9.59 -17.97
CA LYS A 59 10.01 -11.02 -18.16
C LYS A 59 11.36 -11.21 -18.86
N PRO A 60 11.95 -12.42 -18.79
CA PRO A 60 13.15 -12.74 -19.56
C PRO A 60 13.01 -12.43 -21.05
N GLY A 61 14.07 -11.88 -21.65
CA GLY A 61 14.12 -11.50 -23.06
C GLY A 61 13.64 -10.08 -23.39
N GLY A 62 13.11 -9.33 -22.42
CA GLY A 62 12.84 -7.90 -22.60
C GLY A 62 14.12 -7.06 -22.70
N ALA A 63 14.00 -5.85 -23.26
CA ALA A 63 15.12 -4.91 -23.32
C ALA A 63 15.46 -4.42 -21.91
N ARG A 64 16.75 -4.19 -21.62
CA ARG A 64 17.24 -3.75 -20.30
C ARG A 64 17.11 -2.24 -20.04
N THR A 65 16.73 -1.46 -21.05
CA THR A 65 16.69 0.01 -21.01
C THR A 65 15.48 0.53 -21.77
N GLY A 66 14.91 1.66 -21.35
CA GLY A 66 13.67 2.18 -21.94
C GLY A 66 13.03 3.32 -21.15
N ASP A 67 11.92 3.85 -21.67
CA ASP A 67 11.11 4.88 -20.99
C ASP A 67 10.26 4.34 -19.85
N SER A 68 9.85 3.07 -19.98
CA SER A 68 9.05 2.37 -18.98
C SER A 68 9.68 1.01 -18.81
N MET A 69 10.18 0.75 -17.61
CA MET A 69 10.87 -0.47 -17.28
C MET A 69 10.17 -1.13 -16.12
N ALA A 70 9.88 -2.41 -16.28
CA ALA A 70 9.65 -3.31 -15.15
C ALA A 70 10.96 -4.05 -14.87
N ASP A 71 10.92 -4.97 -13.93
CA ASP A 71 12.04 -5.83 -13.58
C ASP A 71 11.52 -7.14 -12.97
N TYR A 72 12.43 -8.09 -12.79
CA TYR A 72 12.17 -9.34 -12.08
C TYR A 72 13.40 -9.74 -11.28
N ALA A 73 13.20 -10.50 -10.20
CA ALA A 73 14.29 -11.02 -9.39
C ALA A 73 15.18 -11.99 -10.20
N ILE A 74 16.50 -11.81 -10.12
CA ILE A 74 17.46 -12.75 -10.70
C ILE A 74 17.50 -13.98 -9.80
N GLU A 75 17.37 -15.17 -10.39
CA GLU A 75 17.47 -16.44 -9.67
C GLU A 75 18.85 -16.56 -8.99
N GLY A 76 18.85 -16.81 -7.67
CA GLY A 76 20.08 -16.83 -6.87
C GLY A 76 20.79 -15.48 -6.76
N GLY A 77 20.12 -14.37 -7.10
CA GLY A 77 20.66 -13.02 -7.02
C GLY A 77 20.61 -12.43 -5.60
N GLN A 78 21.40 -11.37 -5.40
CA GLN A 78 21.55 -10.72 -4.09
C GLN A 78 20.22 -10.22 -3.50
N PHE A 79 19.31 -9.72 -4.33
CA PHE A 79 17.98 -9.31 -3.89
C PHE A 79 17.24 -10.44 -3.15
N MET A 80 17.17 -11.63 -3.75
CA MET A 80 16.48 -12.78 -3.15
C MET A 80 17.20 -13.25 -1.89
N ASP A 81 18.52 -13.22 -1.85
CA ASP A 81 19.27 -13.58 -0.64
C ASP A 81 18.95 -12.66 0.54
N GLU A 82 18.94 -11.34 0.32
CA GLU A 82 18.63 -10.38 1.38
C GLU A 82 17.13 -10.37 1.74
N TYR A 83 16.24 -10.52 0.75
CA TYR A 83 14.81 -10.69 0.99
C TYR A 83 14.54 -11.92 1.87
N ASN A 84 15.12 -13.07 1.52
CA ASN A 84 14.96 -14.30 2.30
C ASN A 84 15.55 -14.19 3.72
N LYS A 85 16.59 -13.38 3.93
CA LYS A 85 17.11 -13.09 5.28
C LYS A 85 16.12 -12.22 6.06
N LEU A 86 15.61 -11.15 5.45
CA LEU A 86 14.64 -10.25 6.08
C LEU A 86 13.36 -10.99 6.50
N MET A 87 12.87 -11.88 5.63
CA MET A 87 11.64 -12.65 5.87
C MET A 87 11.83 -13.86 6.82
N LYS A 88 13.08 -14.22 7.18
CA LYS A 88 13.33 -15.23 8.23
C LYS A 88 13.05 -14.69 9.63
N ASP A 89 13.16 -13.38 9.81
CA ASP A 89 12.77 -12.71 11.05
C ASP A 89 11.25 -12.46 11.07
N ASP A 90 10.70 -11.94 12.16
CA ASP A 90 9.28 -11.56 12.26
C ASP A 90 9.00 -10.21 11.56
N PHE A 91 9.70 -9.92 10.46
CA PHE A 91 9.50 -8.69 9.71
C PHE A 91 8.15 -8.71 9.01
N ARG A 92 7.39 -7.63 9.19
CA ARG A 92 6.11 -7.41 8.52
C ARG A 92 5.93 -5.93 8.19
N ILE A 93 5.30 -5.64 7.07
CA ILE A 93 4.81 -4.29 6.78
C ILE A 93 3.55 -4.08 7.61
N SER A 94 3.67 -3.38 8.74
CA SER A 94 2.60 -3.28 9.74
C SER A 94 1.54 -2.20 9.44
N TRP A 95 1.54 -1.66 8.22
CA TRP A 95 0.64 -0.57 7.82
C TRP A 95 0.33 -0.69 6.34
N MET A 96 -0.88 -0.29 5.96
CA MET A 96 -1.40 -0.39 4.60
C MET A 96 -2.44 0.71 4.38
N ASP A 97 -2.76 1.02 3.13
CA ASP A 97 -3.89 1.91 2.83
C ASP A 97 -5.21 1.19 3.15
N ARG A 98 -6.23 1.94 3.57
CA ARG A 98 -7.58 1.42 3.79
C ARG A 98 -8.26 1.03 2.47
N PHE A 99 -7.85 1.64 1.36
CA PHE A 99 -8.42 1.42 0.04
C PHE A 99 -7.36 0.75 -0.86
N PRO A 100 -7.41 -0.57 -1.05
CA PRO A 100 -6.40 -1.27 -1.80
C PRO A 100 -6.59 -1.06 -3.31
N ALA A 101 -5.53 -1.31 -4.07
CA ALA A 101 -5.58 -1.29 -5.53
C ALA A 101 -6.57 -2.36 -6.04
N ARG A 102 -7.76 -1.94 -6.46
CA ARG A 102 -8.87 -2.83 -6.83
C ARG A 102 -8.48 -3.85 -7.90
N ASP A 103 -7.74 -3.41 -8.92
CA ASP A 103 -7.33 -4.30 -10.02
C ASP A 103 -6.44 -5.44 -9.52
N ARG A 104 -5.49 -5.14 -8.62
CA ARG A 104 -4.62 -6.16 -8.01
C ARG A 104 -5.37 -7.10 -7.08
N LEU A 105 -6.34 -6.57 -6.35
CA LEU A 105 -7.20 -7.40 -5.51
C LEU A 105 -8.00 -8.41 -6.35
N LEU A 106 -8.58 -7.96 -7.47
CA LEU A 106 -9.29 -8.84 -8.40
C LEU A 106 -8.35 -9.89 -9.01
N GLU A 107 -7.12 -9.51 -9.37
CA GLU A 107 -6.09 -10.46 -9.85
C GLU A 107 -5.72 -11.50 -8.78
N ALA A 108 -5.54 -11.08 -7.53
CA ALA A 108 -5.22 -11.97 -6.42
C ALA A 108 -6.36 -12.98 -6.16
N ILE A 109 -7.62 -12.53 -6.26
CA ILE A 109 -8.80 -13.40 -6.15
C ILE A 109 -8.85 -14.39 -7.32
N ALA A 110 -8.71 -13.91 -8.55
CA ALA A 110 -8.76 -14.75 -9.74
C ALA A 110 -7.65 -15.80 -9.79
N SER A 111 -6.48 -15.50 -9.22
CA SER A 111 -5.34 -16.42 -9.12
C SER A 111 -5.40 -17.38 -7.93
N GLY A 112 -6.42 -17.28 -7.06
CA GLY A 112 -6.54 -18.08 -5.85
C GLY A 112 -5.54 -17.72 -4.75
N ASN A 113 -4.87 -16.57 -4.86
CA ASN A 113 -3.91 -16.07 -3.88
C ASN A 113 -4.55 -15.20 -2.80
N ALA A 114 -5.85 -14.87 -2.91
CA ALA A 114 -6.56 -14.06 -1.91
C ALA A 114 -6.47 -14.63 -0.49
N ASP A 115 -6.41 -15.96 -0.34
CA ASP A 115 -6.24 -16.62 0.96
C ASP A 115 -4.96 -16.19 1.69
N GLN A 116 -3.89 -15.86 0.94
CA GLN A 116 -2.64 -15.38 1.51
C GLN A 116 -2.78 -13.99 2.16
N PHE A 117 -3.81 -13.23 1.76
CA PHE A 117 -4.09 -11.87 2.20
C PHE A 117 -5.38 -11.78 3.04
N ALA A 118 -6.02 -12.91 3.36
CA ALA A 118 -7.33 -12.92 3.99
C ALA A 118 -7.37 -12.15 5.33
N GLY A 119 -6.34 -12.28 6.17
CA GLY A 119 -6.24 -11.55 7.44
C GLY A 119 -6.07 -10.04 7.26
N ASP A 120 -5.34 -9.62 6.22
CA ASP A 120 -5.15 -8.20 5.90
C ASP A 120 -6.43 -7.61 5.30
N LEU A 121 -7.10 -8.34 4.40
CA LEU A 121 -8.39 -7.95 3.82
C LEU A 121 -9.47 -7.84 4.90
N GLU A 122 -9.52 -8.77 5.86
CA GLU A 122 -10.41 -8.70 7.02
C GLU A 122 -10.12 -7.47 7.89
N ALA A 123 -8.84 -7.19 8.18
CA ALA A 123 -8.45 -5.99 8.93
C ALA A 123 -8.88 -4.69 8.24
N MET A 124 -8.94 -4.70 6.90
CA MET A 124 -9.43 -3.61 6.06
C MET A 124 -10.96 -3.53 5.98
N GLY A 125 -11.69 -4.50 6.55
CA GLY A 125 -13.15 -4.60 6.45
C GLY A 125 -13.60 -4.92 5.02
N ILE A 126 -12.79 -5.63 4.25
CA ILE A 126 -13.11 -6.06 2.90
C ILE A 126 -13.61 -7.49 2.98
N GLU A 127 -14.87 -7.69 2.64
CA GLU A 127 -15.42 -9.01 2.39
C GLU A 127 -15.30 -9.31 0.90
N VAL A 128 -14.83 -10.51 0.60
CA VAL A 128 -14.78 -11.05 -0.76
C VAL A 128 -15.94 -12.04 -0.88
N GLY A 129 -16.95 -11.69 -1.69
CA GLY A 129 -18.05 -12.58 -2.02
C GLY A 129 -17.58 -13.81 -2.82
N GLU A 130 -18.38 -14.87 -2.85
CA GLU A 130 -18.08 -16.12 -3.59
C GLU A 130 -17.91 -15.91 -5.11
N ASP A 131 -18.43 -14.81 -5.64
CA ASP A 131 -18.33 -14.37 -7.03
C ASP A 131 -17.19 -13.35 -7.27
N GLY A 132 -16.38 -13.06 -6.24
CA GLY A 132 -15.35 -12.03 -6.27
C GLY A 132 -15.89 -10.61 -6.12
N GLU A 133 -17.17 -10.42 -5.76
CA GLU A 133 -17.70 -9.11 -5.42
C GLU A 133 -17.05 -8.59 -4.13
N LEU A 134 -16.47 -7.41 -4.21
CA LEU A 134 -15.76 -6.78 -3.10
C LEU A 134 -16.70 -5.83 -2.36
N THR A 135 -17.07 -6.18 -1.13
CA THR A 135 -17.83 -5.32 -0.24
C THR A 135 -16.90 -4.70 0.80
N ILE A 136 -16.66 -3.39 0.68
CA ILE A 136 -15.95 -2.63 1.72
C ILE A 136 -16.97 -2.28 2.79
N LYS A 137 -16.87 -2.92 3.96
CA LYS A 137 -17.58 -2.49 5.16
C LYS A 137 -17.03 -1.15 5.62
N ASN A 138 -17.63 -0.09 5.11
CA ASN A 138 -17.51 1.26 5.66
C ASN A 138 -18.31 1.38 6.96
N GLU A 139 -18.08 0.47 7.91
CA GLU A 139 -18.57 0.67 9.26
C GLU A 139 -17.78 1.84 9.85
N ASN A 140 -18.51 2.89 10.22
CA ASN A 140 -17.95 4.03 10.93
C ASN A 140 -17.53 3.53 12.32
N LYS A 141 -16.29 3.02 12.45
CA LYS A 141 -15.69 2.60 13.73
C LYS A 141 -15.46 3.77 14.69
N SER A 142 -15.84 5.00 14.32
CA SER A 142 -15.85 6.12 15.25
C SER A 142 -16.88 5.83 16.35
N ASN A 143 -16.38 5.42 17.51
CA ASN A 143 -17.14 5.40 18.77
C ASN A 143 -17.51 6.82 19.25
N ARG A 144 -17.58 7.81 18.34
CA ARG A 144 -17.92 9.19 18.66
C ARG A 144 -19.21 9.55 17.97
N ILE A 145 -20.19 9.95 18.77
CA ILE A 145 -21.44 10.52 18.29
C ILE A 145 -21.31 12.05 18.26
N LYS A 146 -22.01 12.66 17.32
CA LYS A 146 -22.08 14.10 17.17
C LYS A 146 -23.12 14.64 18.14
N TYR A 147 -22.77 15.69 18.86
CA TYR A 147 -23.71 16.48 19.63
C TYR A 147 -23.76 17.92 19.10
N THR A 148 -24.95 18.50 19.06
CA THR A 148 -25.21 19.85 18.56
C THR A 148 -25.86 20.68 19.66
N CYS A 149 -25.37 21.91 19.85
CA CYS A 149 -26.03 22.87 20.73
C CYS A 149 -27.27 23.43 20.02
N SER A 150 -28.44 23.36 20.66
CA SER A 150 -29.72 23.82 20.10
C SER A 150 -29.83 25.33 19.92
N MET A 151 -28.91 26.12 20.49
CA MET A 151 -28.95 27.59 20.45
C MET A 151 -27.93 28.20 19.49
N CYS A 152 -26.69 27.71 19.48
CA CYS A 152 -25.61 28.27 18.66
C CYS A 152 -25.13 27.33 17.55
N GLU A 153 -25.77 26.17 17.38
CA GLU A 153 -25.46 25.17 16.34
C GLU A 153 -24.01 24.65 16.36
N THR A 154 -23.28 24.91 17.44
CA THR A 154 -21.93 24.37 17.64
C THR A 154 -21.99 22.85 17.70
N ASN A 155 -21.03 22.21 17.06
CA ASN A 155 -20.94 20.75 16.97
C ASN A 155 -19.72 20.24 17.75
N ILE A 156 -19.92 19.18 18.53
CA ILE A 156 -18.85 18.46 19.23
C ILE A 156 -18.97 16.96 18.97
N TRP A 157 -17.86 16.22 19.06
CA TRP A 157 -17.84 14.77 18.90
C TRP A 157 -17.23 14.11 20.13
N GLY A 158 -17.93 13.14 20.71
CA GLY A 158 -17.47 12.44 21.91
C GLY A 158 -18.10 11.05 22.04
N LYS A 159 -17.68 10.29 23.05
CA LYS A 159 -18.24 8.94 23.32
C LYS A 159 -19.77 9.00 23.48
N PRO A 160 -20.50 7.87 23.30
CA PRO A 160 -21.93 7.81 23.57
C PRO A 160 -22.25 8.21 25.01
N ASP A 161 -23.47 8.72 25.22
CA ASP A 161 -24.04 9.05 26.53
C ASP A 161 -23.24 10.10 27.34
N LEU A 162 -22.50 10.98 26.67
CA LEU A 162 -21.88 12.14 27.33
C LEU A 162 -22.94 13.20 27.65
N ASN A 163 -22.98 13.59 28.91
CA ASN A 163 -23.69 14.78 29.35
C ASN A 163 -22.77 15.99 29.16
N VAL A 164 -22.95 16.74 28.07
CA VAL A 164 -22.13 17.92 27.73
C VAL A 164 -22.98 19.19 27.76
N MET A 165 -22.45 20.24 28.37
CA MET A 165 -23.07 21.57 28.44
C MET A 165 -22.32 22.54 27.53
N CYS A 166 -23.06 23.38 26.80
CA CYS A 166 -22.51 24.52 26.08
C CYS A 166 -22.20 25.64 27.07
N GLY A 167 -20.93 26.03 27.20
CA GLY A 167 -20.51 27.11 28.09
C GLY A 167 -21.04 28.48 27.68
N ASP A 168 -21.24 28.72 26.37
CA ASP A 168 -21.69 30.00 25.84
C ASP A 168 -23.20 30.19 25.97
N CYS A 169 -23.98 29.13 25.70
CA CYS A 169 -25.44 29.18 25.72
C CYS A 169 -26.05 28.63 27.01
N ASN A 170 -25.24 27.99 27.85
CA ASN A 170 -25.64 27.33 29.09
C ASN A 170 -26.80 26.33 28.93
N VAL A 171 -26.85 25.67 27.77
CA VAL A 171 -27.81 24.58 27.46
C VAL A 171 -27.05 23.28 27.24
N ALA A 172 -27.73 22.15 27.45
CA ALA A 172 -27.17 20.84 27.11
C ALA A 172 -27.02 20.71 25.59
N PHE A 173 -25.93 20.07 25.16
CA PHE A 173 -25.83 19.60 23.79
C PHE A 173 -26.77 18.40 23.59
N GLU A 174 -27.39 18.30 22.42
CA GLU A 174 -28.28 17.20 22.04
C GLU A 174 -27.60 16.31 21.01
N VAL A 175 -27.88 15.00 21.02
CA VAL A 175 -27.34 14.09 20.00
C VAL A 175 -27.94 14.46 18.65
N ALA A 176 -27.08 14.72 17.67
CA ALA A 176 -27.52 14.96 16.31
C ALA A 176 -27.85 13.62 15.65
N ASN A 177 -29.11 13.44 15.26
CA ASN A 177 -29.54 12.32 14.40
C ASN A 177 -28.93 12.44 12.99
#